data_AF-A0A9P0L3U1-F1
#
_entry.id   AF-A0A9P0L3U1-F1
#
_cell.length_a   1.000
_cell.length_b   1.000
_cell.length_c   1.000
_cell.angle_alpha   90.00
_cell.angle_beta   90.00
_cell.angle_gamma   90.00
#
_symmetry.space_group_name_H-M   'P 1'
#
loop_
_entity.id
_entity.type
_entity.pdbx_description
1 polymer ?
#
loop_
_entity_poly.entity_id
_entity_poly.type
_entity_poly.pdbx_seq_one_letter_code
_entity_poly.pdbx_strand_id
1 'polypeptide(L)'
;MVCDCKQNRKVLVISIFFACLVLIGLIFFRFGAGTQSAVSEEEKTLVLSHVLFRHGNRTPEPHELYPKDPYINETYYPYGYGQLTKAGKQKEFNIGRALRDRYKHFLGDYFLPQIVEALSTDYYRTKMSLELVLASLFLPNKEQMFETGLYWQPVPYDYLPSNHDPVLRGFMCPTYRKLYNNVSNSKELEGELRNHEVILDFVSKNTGLSVTRYADIYDLYFGLLIEEDWGLALPSWTKEVWPEPMNTLAVQEYYVMTKTREMRQMAVGYFLEKVRSMFNFVLPSSPRSFQLFHQIESCLAGFLTLCSSCSSL
;
A
#
# COMPACT_ATOMS: atom_id res chain seq x y z
N MET A 1 -27.90 15.57 -2.78
CA MET A 1 -27.98 16.24 -1.47
C MET A 1 -26.93 17.35 -1.50
N VAL A 2 -27.39 18.60 -1.60
CA VAL A 2 -26.55 19.79 -1.69
C VAL A 2 -26.36 20.34 -0.28
N CYS A 3 -25.12 20.52 0.17
CA CYS A 3 -24.82 21.16 1.44
C CYS A 3 -24.18 22.53 1.19
N ASP A 4 -24.97 23.57 1.47
CA ASP A 4 -24.60 24.98 1.57
C ASP A 4 -24.07 25.25 3.00
N CYS A 5 -22.96 25.97 3.14
CA CYS A 5 -22.43 26.37 4.45
C CYS A 5 -22.16 27.88 4.47
N LYS A 6 -23.09 28.61 5.07
CA LYS A 6 -22.97 30.05 5.35
C LYS A 6 -22.05 30.28 6.55
N GLN A 7 -21.07 31.14 6.35
CA GLN A 7 -20.12 31.65 7.34
C GLN A 7 -20.58 33.03 7.85
N ASN A 8 -20.64 33.22 9.18
CA ASN A 8 -20.63 34.50 9.93
C ASN A 8 -20.88 34.17 11.42
N ARG A 9 -20.30 34.79 12.46
CA ARG A 9 -19.69 36.11 12.66
C ARG A 9 -18.82 36.08 13.94
N LYS A 10 -17.92 37.07 14.05
CA LYS A 10 -17.00 37.34 15.17
C LYS A 10 -17.73 37.80 16.45
N VAL A 11 -17.13 37.47 17.59
CA VAL A 11 -17.44 37.91 18.96
C VAL A 11 -16.92 39.33 19.22
N LEU A 12 -17.66 40.14 19.99
CA LEU A 12 -17.16 41.03 21.08
C LEU A 12 -18.30 41.88 21.64
N VAL A 13 -18.64 41.76 22.94
CA VAL A 13 -18.88 42.89 23.88
C VAL A 13 -18.68 42.37 25.30
N ILE A 14 -17.78 43.00 26.04
CA ILE A 14 -17.49 42.80 27.47
C ILE A 14 -18.16 43.92 28.28
N SER A 15 -18.55 43.56 29.51
CA SER A 15 -18.79 44.42 30.68
C SER A 15 -20.20 44.99 30.92
N ILE A 16 -20.81 44.51 32.01
CA ILE A 16 -21.29 45.22 33.21
C ILE A 16 -22.51 44.43 33.72
N PHE A 17 -22.38 43.74 34.87
CA PHE A 17 -23.42 43.52 35.90
C PHE A 17 -22.91 42.49 36.94
N PHE A 18 -21.72 42.74 37.48
CA PHE A 18 -21.18 42.04 38.65
C PHE A 18 -21.78 42.70 39.91
N ALA A 19 -22.97 42.27 40.34
CA ALA A 19 -23.43 42.52 41.72
C ALA A 19 -24.68 41.72 42.15
N CYS A 20 -25.56 41.28 41.24
CA CYS A 20 -26.83 40.65 41.65
C CYS A 20 -26.95 39.11 41.45
N LEU A 21 -25.93 38.43 40.90
CA LEU A 21 -25.99 36.98 40.64
C LEU A 21 -25.45 36.09 41.77
N VAL A 22 -24.82 36.65 42.80
CA VAL A 22 -24.20 35.85 43.88
C VAL A 22 -25.23 35.24 44.83
N LEU A 23 -26.46 35.78 44.92
CA LEU A 23 -27.52 35.23 45.78
C LEU A 23 -28.45 34.22 45.10
N ILE A 24 -28.51 34.19 43.76
CA ILE A 24 -29.22 33.13 43.01
C ILE A 24 -28.32 31.89 42.84
N GLY A 25 -26.99 32.08 42.79
CA GLY A 25 -26.02 30.99 42.69
C GLY A 25 -25.95 30.04 43.89
N LEU A 26 -26.41 30.45 45.08
CA LEU A 26 -26.39 29.60 46.28
C LEU A 26 -27.66 28.74 46.46
N ILE A 27 -28.77 29.07 45.77
CA ILE A 27 -29.99 28.26 45.81
C ILE A 27 -29.99 27.18 44.71
N PHE A 28 -29.30 27.41 43.58
CA PHE A 28 -29.09 26.37 42.57
C PHE A 28 -27.94 25.40 42.91
N PHE A 29 -27.09 25.69 43.91
CA PHE A 29 -26.02 24.79 44.35
C PHE A 29 -26.48 23.65 45.27
N ARG A 30 -27.76 23.55 45.62
CA ARG A 30 -28.31 22.45 46.45
C ARG A 30 -29.28 21.50 45.75
N PHE A 31 -29.49 21.63 44.44
CA PHE A 31 -30.28 20.67 43.65
C PHE A 31 -29.55 20.21 42.37
N GLY A 32 -28.23 20.19 42.41
CA GLY A 32 -27.36 19.70 41.35
C GLY A 32 -26.44 18.54 41.78
N ALA A 33 -26.80 17.79 42.82
CA ALA A 33 -26.21 16.46 43.05
C ALA A 33 -26.94 15.42 42.17
N GLY A 34 -27.11 15.74 40.89
CA GLY A 34 -27.23 14.70 39.89
C GLY A 34 -25.88 14.02 39.85
N THR A 35 -25.84 12.73 40.11
CA THR A 35 -24.68 11.90 39.78
C THR A 35 -24.29 12.25 38.34
N GLN A 36 -23.21 13.02 38.18
CA GLN A 36 -22.42 12.92 36.98
C GLN A 36 -21.91 11.50 37.02
N SER A 37 -22.69 10.59 36.44
CA SER A 37 -22.14 9.37 35.90
C SER A 37 -20.97 9.85 35.07
N ALA A 38 -19.76 9.64 35.57
CA ALA A 38 -18.59 9.68 34.72
C ALA A 38 -18.98 8.78 33.55
N VAL A 39 -19.23 9.38 32.39
CA VAL A 39 -19.24 8.63 31.15
C VAL A 39 -17.84 8.06 31.13
N SER A 40 -17.71 6.80 31.53
CA SER A 40 -16.48 6.06 31.35
C SER A 40 -16.13 6.29 29.89
N GLU A 41 -14.97 6.91 29.62
CA GLU A 41 -14.43 6.83 28.27
C GLU A 41 -14.45 5.35 27.92
N GLU A 42 -15.31 4.97 26.98
CA GLU A 42 -15.33 3.60 26.49
C GLU A 42 -13.90 3.30 26.07
N GLU A 43 -13.29 2.33 26.73
CA GLU A 43 -11.90 1.96 26.50
C GLU A 43 -11.78 1.53 25.03
N LYS A 44 -11.18 2.38 24.21
CA LYS A 44 -11.04 2.13 22.78
C LYS A 44 -10.00 1.03 22.58
N THR A 45 -10.46 -0.19 22.34
CA THR A 45 -9.59 -1.31 21.98
C THR A 45 -9.50 -1.52 20.47
N LEU A 46 -8.34 -1.98 20.00
CA LEU A 46 -8.19 -2.48 18.63
C LEU A 46 -8.99 -3.78 18.48
N VAL A 47 -9.77 -3.87 17.40
CA VAL A 47 -10.64 -5.03 17.09
C VAL A 47 -10.34 -5.66 15.72
N LEU A 48 -9.83 -4.86 14.77
CA LEU A 48 -9.51 -5.27 13.41
C LEU A 48 -8.32 -4.46 12.90
N SER A 49 -7.40 -5.13 12.20
CA SER A 49 -6.29 -4.47 11.50
C SER A 49 -6.12 -5.07 10.11
N HIS A 50 -5.98 -4.20 9.11
CA HIS A 50 -5.62 -4.58 7.75
C HIS A 50 -4.21 -4.06 7.46
N VAL A 51 -3.33 -4.94 7.03
CA VAL A 51 -1.96 -4.61 6.66
C VAL A 51 -1.77 -4.91 5.19
N LEU A 52 -1.52 -3.87 4.40
CA LEU A 52 -1.17 -3.99 2.99
C LEU A 52 0.30 -3.63 2.82
N PHE A 53 1.06 -4.51 2.18
CA PHE A 53 2.49 -4.29 1.92
C PHE A 53 2.91 -4.86 0.57
N ARG A 54 4.02 -4.31 0.05
CA ARG A 54 4.67 -4.72 -1.20
C ARG A 54 5.81 -5.67 -0.87
N HIS A 55 6.14 -6.55 -1.81
CA HIS A 55 7.32 -7.41 -1.75
C HIS A 55 8.61 -6.62 -1.52
N GLY A 56 9.63 -7.32 -1.01
CA GLY A 56 10.96 -6.77 -0.82
C GLY A 56 11.73 -6.59 -2.13
N ASN A 57 12.99 -6.16 -2.02
CA ASN A 57 13.89 -5.99 -3.17
C ASN A 57 14.00 -7.30 -3.97
N ARG A 58 13.87 -7.18 -5.29
CA ARG A 58 13.87 -8.29 -6.25
C ARG A 58 14.90 -8.04 -7.34
N THR A 59 15.24 -9.08 -8.09
CA THR A 59 15.93 -8.97 -9.38
C THR A 59 14.96 -8.44 -10.45
N PRO A 60 15.44 -7.90 -11.58
CA PRO A 60 14.57 -7.29 -12.57
C PRO A 60 13.78 -8.35 -13.32
N GLU A 61 12.64 -7.98 -13.89
CA GLU A 61 11.96 -8.78 -14.90
C GLU A 61 12.50 -8.43 -16.30
N PRO A 62 12.43 -9.33 -17.29
CA PRO A 62 13.03 -9.08 -18.60
C PRO A 62 12.50 -7.84 -19.33
N HIS A 63 11.28 -7.39 -19.04
CA HIS A 63 10.69 -6.20 -19.64
C HIS A 63 11.21 -4.89 -19.04
N GLU A 64 11.89 -4.95 -17.88
CA GLU A 64 12.51 -3.80 -17.21
C GLU A 64 13.95 -3.55 -17.71
N LEU A 65 14.51 -4.49 -18.46
CA LEU A 65 15.80 -4.34 -19.14
C LEU A 65 15.64 -3.66 -20.50
N TYR A 66 16.71 -3.05 -21.01
CA TYR A 66 16.68 -2.30 -22.26
C TYR A 66 17.76 -2.75 -23.26
N PRO A 67 17.57 -2.52 -24.58
CA PRO A 67 18.47 -3.08 -25.61
C PRO A 67 19.96 -2.76 -25.47
N LYS A 68 20.29 -1.59 -24.93
CA LYS A 68 21.68 -1.12 -24.72
C LYS A 68 22.17 -1.28 -23.28
N ASP A 69 21.45 -2.05 -22.46
CA ASP A 69 21.83 -2.29 -21.08
C ASP A 69 23.16 -3.06 -21.00
N PRO A 70 24.20 -2.51 -20.33
CA PRO A 70 25.46 -3.23 -20.18
C PRO A 70 25.30 -4.56 -19.42
N TYR A 71 24.24 -4.72 -18.64
CA TYR A 71 23.95 -5.92 -17.85
C TYR A 71 22.84 -6.78 -18.47
N ILE A 72 22.51 -6.59 -19.76
CA ILE A 72 21.47 -7.37 -20.45
C ILE A 72 21.69 -8.90 -20.39
N ASN A 73 22.93 -9.35 -20.21
CA ASN A 73 23.30 -10.76 -20.09
C ASN A 73 23.54 -11.22 -18.63
N GLU A 74 23.30 -10.36 -17.64
CA GLU A 74 23.34 -10.77 -16.24
C GLU A 74 22.20 -11.75 -15.97
N THR A 75 22.54 -12.89 -15.37
CA THR A 75 21.60 -13.98 -15.11
C THR A 75 20.93 -13.86 -13.74
N TYR A 76 21.47 -13.00 -12.88
CA TYR A 76 21.07 -12.81 -11.49
C TYR A 76 21.11 -14.13 -10.70
N TYR A 77 22.05 -15.02 -11.03
CA TYR A 77 22.24 -16.28 -10.32
C TYR A 77 22.60 -16.02 -8.84
N PRO A 78 22.10 -16.82 -7.88
CA PRO A 78 21.26 -18.02 -8.03
C PRO A 78 19.75 -17.75 -8.07
N TYR A 79 19.32 -16.49 -8.17
CA TYR A 79 17.91 -16.12 -8.07
C TYR A 79 17.19 -16.23 -9.41
N GLY A 80 17.81 -15.74 -10.50
CA GLY A 80 17.11 -15.53 -11.78
C GLY A 80 16.26 -14.26 -11.76
N TYR A 81 15.49 -14.03 -12.82
CA TYR A 81 14.70 -12.80 -13.00
C TYR A 81 13.42 -12.73 -12.13
N GLY A 82 13.07 -11.52 -11.70
CA GLY A 82 11.85 -11.21 -10.95
C GLY A 82 11.75 -11.85 -9.55
N GLN A 83 12.86 -12.36 -9.00
CA GLN A 83 12.91 -13.14 -7.77
C GLN A 83 13.35 -12.30 -6.56
N LEU A 84 12.87 -12.69 -5.38
CA LEU A 84 13.15 -12.00 -4.12
C LEU A 84 14.61 -12.22 -3.69
N THR A 85 15.36 -11.12 -3.53
CA THR A 85 16.78 -11.12 -3.15
C THR A 85 16.96 -11.38 -1.66
N LYS A 86 18.20 -11.64 -1.21
CA LYS A 86 18.52 -11.69 0.24
C LYS A 86 18.12 -10.40 0.98
N ALA A 87 18.38 -9.23 0.40
CA ALA A 87 17.99 -7.95 0.97
C ALA A 87 16.47 -7.84 1.09
N GLY A 88 15.74 -8.24 0.04
CA GLY A 88 14.29 -8.32 0.05
C GLY A 88 13.76 -9.24 1.14
N LYS A 89 14.35 -10.43 1.29
CA LYS A 89 13.96 -11.37 2.36
C LYS A 89 14.13 -10.77 3.75
N GLN A 90 15.24 -10.08 3.99
CA GLN A 90 15.51 -9.43 5.28
C GLN A 90 14.52 -8.29 5.54
N LYS A 91 14.17 -7.52 4.51
CA LYS A 91 13.18 -6.43 4.61
C LYS A 91 11.81 -6.97 5.03
N GLU A 92 11.33 -8.03 4.39
CA GLU A 92 10.05 -8.65 4.74
C GLU A 92 10.04 -9.24 6.15
N PHE A 93 11.12 -9.92 6.55
CA PHE A 93 11.26 -10.39 7.93
C PHE A 93 11.27 -9.23 8.94
N ASN A 94 11.82 -8.06 8.58
CA ASN A 94 11.78 -6.89 9.45
C ASN A 94 10.38 -6.28 9.55
N ILE A 95 9.61 -6.30 8.47
CA ILE A 95 8.20 -5.86 8.49
C ILE A 95 7.41 -6.72 9.48
N GLY A 96 7.52 -8.05 9.42
CA GLY A 96 6.82 -8.92 10.37
C GLY A 96 7.25 -8.74 11.82
N ARG A 97 8.55 -8.50 12.09
CA ARG A 97 9.01 -8.09 13.43
C ARG A 97 8.37 -6.79 13.91
N ALA A 98 8.35 -5.75 13.06
CA ALA A 98 7.73 -4.47 13.41
C ALA A 98 6.22 -4.60 13.66
N LEU A 99 5.53 -5.45 12.89
CA LEU A 99 4.13 -5.78 13.12
C LEU A 99 3.93 -6.54 14.43
N ARG A 100 4.80 -7.50 14.77
CA ARG A 100 4.75 -8.22 16.05
C ARG A 100 4.90 -7.24 17.21
N ASP A 101 5.88 -6.35 17.16
CA ASP A 101 6.11 -5.36 18.21
C ASP A 101 4.90 -4.44 18.40
N ARG A 102 4.30 -3.99 17.29
CA ARG A 102 3.13 -3.10 17.29
C ARG A 102 1.87 -3.79 17.79
N TYR A 103 1.64 -5.05 17.41
CA TYR A 103 0.36 -5.75 17.61
C TYR A 103 0.43 -6.92 18.60
N LYS A 104 1.53 -7.12 19.34
CA LYS A 104 1.70 -8.25 20.28
C LYS A 104 0.53 -8.47 21.22
N HIS A 105 -0.02 -7.40 21.81
CA HIS A 105 -1.16 -7.49 22.73
C HIS A 105 -2.48 -7.82 22.03
N PHE A 106 -2.62 -7.40 20.78
CA PHE A 106 -3.78 -7.70 19.96
C PHE A 106 -3.77 -9.16 19.49
N LEU A 107 -2.60 -9.64 19.05
CA LEU A 107 -2.38 -10.99 18.51
C LEU A 107 -2.24 -12.07 19.58
N GLY A 108 -1.80 -11.72 20.79
CA GLY A 108 -1.55 -12.69 21.87
C GLY A 108 -0.24 -13.46 21.71
N ASP A 109 -0.01 -14.42 22.61
CA ASP A 109 1.24 -15.20 22.70
C ASP A 109 1.25 -16.46 21.83
N TYR A 110 0.10 -16.84 21.29
CA TYR A 110 -0.08 -18.02 20.45
C TYR A 110 -0.54 -17.62 19.07
N PHE A 111 -0.01 -18.28 18.04
CA PHE A 111 -0.65 -18.26 16.73
C PHE A 111 -1.96 -19.03 16.80
N LEU A 112 -3.06 -18.39 16.42
CA LEU A 112 -4.39 -18.97 16.34
C LEU A 112 -4.90 -18.83 14.89
N PRO A 113 -5.23 -19.92 14.18
CA PRO A 113 -5.65 -19.82 12.78
C PRO A 113 -6.85 -18.89 12.55
N GLN A 114 -7.76 -18.78 13.52
CA GLN A 114 -8.97 -17.96 13.42
C GLN A 114 -8.74 -16.44 13.52
N ILE A 115 -7.57 -15.98 13.99
CA ILE A 115 -7.31 -14.54 14.18
C ILE A 115 -6.55 -13.92 13.00
N VAL A 116 -6.11 -14.71 12.02
CA VAL A 116 -5.29 -14.23 10.90
C VAL A 116 -5.85 -14.70 9.57
N GLU A 117 -6.02 -13.76 8.65
CA GLU A 117 -6.18 -14.06 7.23
C GLU A 117 -4.98 -13.49 6.48
N ALA A 118 -4.26 -14.34 5.76
CA ALA A 118 -3.07 -13.96 5.00
C ALA A 118 -3.31 -14.27 3.52
N LEU A 119 -3.24 -13.25 2.66
CA LEU A 119 -3.52 -13.37 1.23
C LEU A 119 -2.36 -12.77 0.42
N SER A 120 -1.83 -13.55 -0.54
CA SER A 120 -0.81 -13.10 -1.48
C SER A 120 -1.33 -13.12 -2.92
N THR A 121 -0.77 -12.25 -3.77
CA THR A 121 -0.80 -12.45 -5.23
C THR A 121 -0.01 -13.70 -5.65
N ASP A 122 -0.33 -14.25 -6.82
CA ASP A 122 0.31 -15.45 -7.37
C ASP A 122 1.65 -15.16 -8.09
N TYR A 123 2.65 -14.69 -7.33
CA TYR A 123 4.05 -14.61 -7.76
C TYR A 123 4.94 -15.28 -6.70
N TYR A 124 6.05 -15.90 -7.12
CA TYR A 124 6.99 -16.50 -6.15
C TYR A 124 7.53 -15.45 -5.17
N ARG A 125 7.98 -14.30 -5.67
CA ARG A 125 8.46 -13.21 -4.80
C ARG A 125 7.43 -12.74 -3.78
N THR A 126 6.14 -12.76 -4.12
CA THR A 126 5.09 -12.27 -3.24
C THR A 126 4.71 -13.29 -2.18
N LYS A 127 4.61 -14.56 -2.56
CA LYS A 127 4.42 -15.68 -1.64
C LYS A 127 5.54 -15.76 -0.61
N MET A 128 6.79 -15.73 -1.07
CA MET A 128 7.97 -15.73 -0.20
C MET A 128 8.02 -14.51 0.74
N SER A 129 7.58 -13.33 0.27
CA SER A 129 7.52 -12.12 1.10
C SER A 129 6.52 -12.28 2.24
N LEU A 130 5.31 -12.77 1.93
CA LEU A 130 4.29 -13.03 2.95
C LEU A 130 4.74 -14.10 3.95
N GLU A 131 5.36 -15.19 3.48
CA GLU A 131 5.92 -16.23 4.36
C GLU A 131 6.94 -15.66 5.36
N LEU A 132 7.80 -14.73 4.94
CA LEU A 132 8.82 -14.10 5.80
C LEU A 132 8.22 -13.12 6.81
N VAL A 133 7.20 -12.37 6.41
CA VAL A 133 6.41 -11.56 7.35
C VAL A 133 5.74 -12.46 8.38
N LEU A 134 5.07 -13.54 7.96
CA LEU A 134 4.41 -14.48 8.89
C LEU A 134 5.41 -15.17 9.82
N ALA A 135 6.58 -15.57 9.31
CA ALA A 135 7.64 -16.22 10.09
C ALA A 135 8.15 -15.37 11.25
N SER A 136 8.21 -14.04 11.07
CA SER A 136 8.65 -13.11 12.12
C SER A 136 7.49 -12.54 12.95
N LEU A 137 6.29 -12.50 12.38
CA LEU A 137 5.07 -12.07 13.06
C LEU A 137 4.59 -13.11 14.08
N PHE A 138 4.76 -14.41 13.77
CA PHE A 138 4.29 -15.54 14.58
C PHE A 138 5.43 -16.48 14.97
N LEU A 139 6.45 -15.97 15.65
CA LEU A 139 7.48 -16.83 16.24
C LEU A 139 6.84 -17.81 17.25
N PRO A 140 7.12 -19.13 17.17
CA PRO A 140 6.53 -20.10 18.06
C PRO A 140 7.03 -19.93 19.50
N ASN A 141 6.11 -20.00 20.45
CA ASN A 141 6.46 -20.23 21.85
C ASN A 141 6.84 -21.70 22.06
N LYS A 142 7.30 -22.06 23.26
CA LYS A 142 7.81 -23.41 23.56
C LYS A 142 6.83 -24.55 23.23
N GLU A 143 5.53 -24.30 23.36
CA GLU A 143 4.48 -25.30 23.11
C GLU A 143 4.14 -25.43 21.62
N GLN A 144 4.31 -24.37 20.84
CA GLN A 144 4.07 -24.36 19.38
C GLN A 144 5.32 -24.71 18.55
N MET A 145 6.49 -24.85 19.18
CA MET A 145 7.68 -25.35 18.50
C MET A 145 7.51 -26.83 18.18
N PHE A 146 7.46 -27.17 16.90
CA PHE A 146 7.41 -28.57 16.45
C PHE A 146 8.81 -29.21 16.31
N GLU A 147 9.87 -28.40 16.24
CA GLU A 147 11.26 -28.84 16.11
C GLU A 147 12.17 -27.99 17.00
N THR A 148 13.14 -28.62 17.66
CA THR A 148 14.01 -27.93 18.63
C THR A 148 15.04 -27.08 17.91
N GLY A 149 15.14 -25.81 18.30
CA GLY A 149 16.08 -24.85 17.70
C GLY A 149 15.59 -24.22 16.40
N LEU A 150 14.42 -24.61 15.90
CA LEU A 150 13.76 -23.97 14.75
C LEU A 150 12.69 -22.99 15.24
N TYR A 151 13.04 -21.71 15.31
CA TYR A 151 12.13 -20.63 15.70
C TYR A 151 11.22 -20.18 14.54
N TRP A 152 10.50 -21.14 13.98
CA TRP A 152 9.55 -20.96 12.89
C TRP A 152 8.40 -21.94 13.07
N GLN A 153 7.18 -21.51 12.69
CA GLN A 153 6.02 -22.38 12.61
C GLN A 153 5.27 -22.12 11.30
N PRO A 154 4.59 -23.13 10.73
CA PRO A 154 3.79 -22.96 9.54
C PRO A 154 2.57 -22.10 9.84
N VAL A 155 2.42 -21.01 9.09
CA VAL A 155 1.21 -20.18 9.08
C VAL A 155 0.61 -20.25 7.68
N PRO A 156 -0.62 -20.72 7.51
CA PRO A 156 -1.24 -20.83 6.20
C PRO A 156 -1.48 -19.45 5.59
N TYR A 157 -1.39 -19.37 4.27
CA TYR A 157 -1.81 -18.22 3.49
C TYR A 157 -2.48 -18.70 2.21
N ASP A 158 -3.37 -17.86 1.68
CA ASP A 158 -4.11 -18.12 0.46
C ASP A 158 -3.58 -17.27 -0.71
N TYR A 159 -3.88 -17.72 -1.92
CA TYR A 159 -3.72 -16.93 -3.13
C TYR A 159 -4.71 -17.43 -4.19
N LEU A 160 -5.05 -16.55 -5.13
CA LEU A 160 -5.82 -16.90 -6.32
C LEU A 160 -4.90 -16.89 -7.54
N PRO A 161 -5.12 -17.75 -8.55
CA PRO A 161 -4.37 -17.70 -9.80
C PRO A 161 -4.39 -16.28 -10.39
N SER A 162 -3.24 -15.79 -10.87
CA SER A 162 -3.05 -14.38 -11.28
C SER A 162 -4.10 -13.84 -12.26
N ASN A 163 -4.61 -14.68 -13.17
CA ASN A 163 -5.65 -14.35 -14.15
C ASN A 163 -7.09 -14.46 -13.64
N HIS A 164 -7.29 -14.97 -12.43
CA HIS A 164 -8.57 -15.17 -11.76
C HIS A 164 -8.64 -14.48 -10.39
N ASP A 165 -7.74 -13.53 -10.13
CA ASP A 165 -7.68 -12.78 -8.88
C ASP A 165 -8.26 -11.36 -9.07
N PRO A 166 -9.58 -11.15 -8.88
CA PRO A 166 -10.17 -9.83 -8.98
C PRO A 166 -9.80 -8.93 -7.80
N VAL A 167 -9.33 -9.51 -6.69
CA VAL A 167 -9.09 -8.80 -5.43
C VAL A 167 -7.73 -8.11 -5.48
N LEU A 168 -6.65 -8.85 -5.71
CA LEU A 168 -5.29 -8.31 -5.69
C LEU A 168 -4.71 -8.10 -7.10
N ARG A 169 -5.41 -8.54 -8.15
CA ARG A 169 -4.98 -8.43 -9.56
C ARG A 169 -6.08 -7.92 -10.48
N GLY A 170 -6.91 -6.99 -10.00
CA GLY A 170 -8.04 -6.43 -10.77
C GLY A 170 -7.67 -5.89 -12.16
N PHE A 171 -6.44 -5.42 -12.34
CA PHE A 171 -5.91 -4.96 -13.63
C PHE A 171 -5.70 -6.08 -14.68
N MET A 172 -5.76 -7.36 -14.27
CA MET A 172 -5.73 -8.50 -15.18
C MET A 172 -7.07 -8.69 -15.93
N CYS A 173 -8.13 -8.00 -15.50
CA CYS A 173 -9.41 -7.99 -16.17
C CYS A 173 -9.26 -7.58 -17.66
N PRO A 174 -9.78 -8.36 -18.62
CA PRO A 174 -9.70 -8.02 -20.05
C PRO A 174 -10.29 -6.64 -20.37
N THR A 175 -11.38 -6.27 -19.70
CA THR A 175 -12.01 -4.95 -19.84
C THR A 175 -11.10 -3.84 -19.32
N TYR A 176 -10.45 -4.03 -18.16
CA TYR A 176 -9.46 -3.09 -17.66
C TYR A 176 -8.32 -2.90 -18.67
N ARG A 177 -7.74 -3.99 -19.19
CA ARG A 177 -6.62 -3.93 -20.15
C ARG A 177 -6.99 -3.16 -21.41
N LYS A 178 -8.21 -3.36 -21.93
CA LYS A 178 -8.71 -2.60 -23.08
C LYS A 178 -8.82 -1.10 -22.77
N LEU A 179 -9.36 -0.74 -21.61
CA LEU A 179 -9.47 0.67 -21.20
C LEU A 179 -8.10 1.31 -20.96
N TYR A 180 -7.20 0.61 -20.27
CA TYR A 180 -5.82 1.04 -20.07
C TYR A 180 -5.10 1.26 -21.39
N ASN A 181 -5.22 0.35 -22.36
CA ASN A 181 -4.63 0.52 -23.69
C ASN A 181 -5.21 1.74 -24.42
N ASN A 182 -6.52 1.98 -24.34
CA ASN A 182 -7.13 3.16 -24.95
C ASN A 182 -6.63 4.46 -24.31
N VAL A 183 -6.49 4.48 -22.99
CA VAL A 183 -6.00 5.64 -22.24
C VAL A 183 -4.53 5.90 -22.53
N SER A 184 -3.67 4.89 -22.36
CA SER A 184 -2.21 4.98 -22.56
C SER A 184 -1.80 5.41 -23.97
N ASN A 185 -2.65 5.16 -24.98
CA ASN A 185 -2.45 5.57 -26.37
C ASN A 185 -3.32 6.77 -26.79
N SER A 186 -3.92 7.49 -25.84
CA SER A 186 -4.75 8.66 -26.15
C SER A 186 -3.91 9.85 -26.61
N LYS A 187 -4.47 10.70 -27.49
CA LYS A 187 -3.83 11.95 -27.92
C LYS A 187 -3.51 12.91 -26.76
N GLU A 188 -4.29 12.82 -25.69
CA GLU A 188 -4.05 13.58 -24.46
C GLU A 188 -2.72 13.19 -23.81
N LEU A 189 -2.54 11.90 -23.48
CA LEU A 189 -1.30 11.43 -22.88
C LEU A 189 -0.11 11.50 -23.83
N GLU A 190 -0.33 11.31 -25.13
CA GLU A 190 0.69 11.55 -26.15
C GLU A 190 1.15 13.03 -26.13
N GLY A 191 0.21 13.97 -26.02
CA GLY A 191 0.50 15.40 -25.88
C GLY A 191 1.25 15.74 -24.59
N GLU A 192 0.87 15.11 -23.47
CA GLU A 192 1.58 15.26 -22.20
C GLU A 192 3.03 14.74 -22.29
N LEU A 193 3.24 13.56 -22.87
CA LEU A 193 4.58 12.98 -23.07
C LEU A 193 5.46 13.84 -23.96
N ARG A 194 4.90 14.46 -25.01
CA ARG A 194 5.63 15.36 -25.91
C ARG A 194 6.20 16.58 -25.20
N ASN A 195 5.64 17.02 -24.07
CA ASN A 195 6.23 18.09 -23.26
C ASN A 195 7.61 17.71 -22.68
N HIS A 196 7.95 16.42 -22.71
CA HIS A 196 9.21 15.87 -22.23
C HIS A 196 10.11 15.35 -23.37
N GLU A 197 9.84 15.72 -24.63
CA GLU A 197 10.51 15.18 -25.84
C GLU A 197 12.03 15.15 -25.73
N VAL A 198 12.65 16.20 -25.19
CA VAL A 198 14.11 16.30 -25.05
C VAL A 198 14.67 15.17 -24.18
N ILE A 199 14.01 14.88 -23.06
CA ILE A 199 14.42 13.80 -22.15
C ILE A 199 14.11 12.45 -22.78
N LEU A 200 12.94 12.29 -23.42
CA LEU A 200 12.53 11.02 -24.04
C LEU A 200 13.45 10.64 -25.20
N ASP A 201 13.87 11.61 -26.01
CA ASP A 201 14.85 11.43 -27.08
C ASP A 201 16.23 11.06 -26.55
N PHE A 202 16.68 11.76 -25.49
CA PHE A 202 17.92 11.42 -24.81
C PHE A 202 17.90 9.99 -24.27
N VAL A 203 16.83 9.60 -23.57
CA VAL A 203 16.65 8.25 -23.04
C VAL A 203 16.63 7.24 -24.19
N SER A 204 15.80 7.44 -25.21
CA SER A 204 15.68 6.53 -26.36
C SER A 204 17.04 6.32 -27.07
N LYS A 205 17.82 7.39 -27.24
CA LYS A 205 19.16 7.32 -27.84
C LYS A 205 20.12 6.46 -27.02
N ASN A 206 20.09 6.58 -25.70
CA ASN A 206 21.00 5.89 -24.79
C ASN A 206 20.57 4.45 -24.47
N THR A 207 19.27 4.16 -24.44
CA THR A 207 18.75 2.84 -24.10
C THR A 207 18.44 1.97 -25.31
N GLY A 208 18.17 2.59 -26.47
CA GLY A 208 17.67 1.91 -27.66
C GLY A 208 16.17 1.56 -27.59
N LEU A 209 15.45 2.03 -26.56
CA LEU A 209 14.00 1.88 -26.46
C LEU A 209 13.29 2.89 -27.37
N SER A 210 12.07 2.53 -27.78
CA SER A 210 11.11 3.46 -28.36
C SER A 210 10.16 3.94 -27.27
N VAL A 211 10.51 5.04 -26.59
CA VAL A 211 9.73 5.55 -25.46
C VAL A 211 8.49 6.30 -25.97
N THR A 212 7.34 5.64 -25.92
CA THR A 212 6.07 6.15 -26.49
C THR A 212 4.96 6.28 -25.46
N ARG A 213 5.12 5.65 -24.29
CA ARG A 213 4.16 5.64 -23.18
C ARG A 213 4.89 5.82 -21.86
N TYR A 214 4.18 6.29 -20.84
CA TYR A 214 4.70 6.35 -19.47
C TYR A 214 5.14 4.98 -18.93
N ALA A 215 4.45 3.90 -19.33
CA ALA A 215 4.86 2.53 -19.04
C ALA A 215 6.30 2.19 -19.48
N ASP A 216 6.76 2.72 -20.62
CA ASP A 216 8.11 2.42 -21.12
C ASP A 216 9.18 3.10 -20.23
N ILE A 217 8.85 4.27 -19.66
CA ILE A 217 9.70 5.00 -18.69
C ILE A 217 9.64 4.31 -17.32
N TYR A 218 8.45 3.86 -16.91
CA TYR A 218 8.22 3.13 -15.69
C TYR A 218 9.09 1.87 -15.62
N ASP A 219 9.04 1.04 -16.66
CA ASP A 219 9.81 -0.21 -16.74
C ASP A 219 11.32 0.07 -16.67
N LEU A 220 11.80 1.07 -17.42
CA LEU A 220 13.21 1.49 -17.40
C LEU A 220 13.64 2.02 -16.02
N TYR A 221 12.82 2.86 -15.39
CA TYR A 221 13.12 3.41 -14.06
C TYR A 221 13.27 2.31 -13.02
N PHE A 222 12.34 1.35 -12.99
CA PHE A 222 12.42 0.23 -12.06
C PHE A 222 13.57 -0.73 -12.40
N GLY A 223 13.88 -0.94 -13.68
CA GLY A 223 15.08 -1.65 -14.10
C GLY A 223 16.34 -1.06 -13.49
N LEU A 224 16.60 0.23 -13.72
CA LEU A 224 17.76 0.94 -13.17
C LEU A 224 17.77 0.94 -11.63
N LEU A 225 16.61 1.15 -10.98
CA LEU A 225 16.51 1.09 -9.52
C LEU A 225 16.97 -0.27 -8.98
N ILE A 226 16.51 -1.34 -9.64
CA ILE A 226 16.81 -2.71 -9.24
C ILE A 226 18.29 -3.03 -9.46
N GLU A 227 18.89 -2.57 -10.57
CA GLU A 227 20.32 -2.73 -10.81
C GLU A 227 21.17 -2.04 -9.75
N GLU A 228 20.81 -0.81 -9.37
CA GLU A 228 21.47 -0.07 -8.30
C GLU A 228 21.31 -0.81 -6.95
N ASP A 229 20.10 -1.26 -6.61
CA ASP A 229 19.81 -2.07 -5.42
C ASP A 229 20.58 -3.40 -5.41
N TRP A 230 20.84 -3.97 -6.59
CA TRP A 230 21.65 -5.18 -6.77
C TRP A 230 23.15 -4.92 -6.59
N GLY A 231 23.56 -3.65 -6.56
CA GLY A 231 24.94 -3.21 -6.41
C GLY A 231 25.68 -3.02 -7.74
N LEU A 232 24.95 -2.95 -8.86
CA LEU A 232 25.54 -2.64 -10.16
C LEU A 232 25.71 -1.13 -10.32
N ALA A 233 26.78 -0.74 -11.01
CA ALA A 233 27.02 0.66 -11.33
C ALA A 233 26.13 1.07 -12.50
N LEU A 234 25.32 2.10 -12.33
CA LEU A 234 24.50 2.63 -13.41
C LEU A 234 25.38 3.22 -14.53
N PRO A 235 24.98 3.08 -15.81
CA PRO A 235 25.75 3.62 -16.93
C PRO A 235 25.91 5.14 -16.85
N SER A 236 26.97 5.69 -17.43
CA SER A 236 27.30 7.12 -17.32
C SER A 236 26.21 8.08 -17.81
N TRP A 237 25.39 7.67 -18.80
CA TRP A 237 24.30 8.48 -19.33
C TRP A 237 23.21 8.78 -18.29
N THR A 238 23.05 7.90 -17.29
CA THR A 238 22.02 8.04 -16.26
C THR A 238 22.23 9.28 -15.38
N LYS A 239 23.47 9.79 -15.27
CA LYS A 239 23.81 10.98 -14.47
C LYS A 239 23.01 12.23 -14.84
N GLU A 240 22.53 12.31 -16.08
CA GLU A 240 21.75 13.46 -16.57
C GLU A 240 20.27 13.38 -16.17
N VAL A 241 19.76 12.19 -15.81
CA VAL A 241 18.31 11.95 -15.65
C VAL A 241 17.92 11.10 -14.44
N TRP A 242 18.88 10.62 -13.64
CA TRP A 242 18.68 9.73 -12.49
C TRP A 242 18.94 10.41 -11.14
N PRO A 243 18.10 10.18 -10.11
CA PRO A 243 16.80 9.51 -10.21
C PRO A 243 15.72 10.43 -10.81
N GLU A 244 15.95 11.74 -10.81
CA GLU A 244 15.05 12.74 -11.41
C GLU A 244 15.63 13.29 -12.71
N PRO A 245 14.78 13.54 -13.74
CA PRO A 245 13.32 13.53 -13.72
C PRO A 245 12.66 12.17 -14.01
N MET A 246 13.45 11.10 -14.16
CA MET A 246 12.94 9.76 -14.50
C MET A 246 11.89 9.24 -13.52
N ASN A 247 12.11 9.42 -12.21
CA ASN A 247 11.16 9.04 -11.17
C ASN A 247 9.84 9.80 -11.32
N THR A 248 9.87 11.12 -11.47
CA THR A 248 8.66 11.94 -11.68
C THR A 248 7.84 11.46 -12.89
N LEU A 249 8.51 11.07 -13.98
CA LEU A 249 7.85 10.53 -15.18
C LEU A 249 7.34 9.11 -14.96
N ALA A 250 8.10 8.25 -14.28
CA ALA A 250 7.67 6.88 -13.95
C ALA A 250 6.43 6.89 -13.05
N VAL A 251 6.33 7.81 -12.08
CA VAL A 251 5.16 7.95 -11.21
C VAL A 251 3.88 8.27 -11.98
N GLN A 252 3.97 8.93 -13.15
CA GLN A 252 2.79 9.22 -13.99
C GLN A 252 2.05 7.95 -14.40
N GLU A 253 2.76 6.83 -14.57
CA GLU A 253 2.15 5.56 -14.93
C GLU A 253 1.09 5.13 -13.90
N TYR A 254 1.29 5.37 -12.60
CA TYR A 254 0.26 5.06 -11.60
C TYR A 254 -1.02 5.89 -11.78
N TYR A 255 -0.89 7.15 -12.19
CA TYR A 255 -2.05 7.99 -12.52
C TYR A 255 -2.72 7.53 -13.81
N VAL A 256 -1.96 7.08 -14.81
CA VAL A 256 -2.48 6.49 -16.05
C VAL A 256 -3.28 5.21 -15.74
N MET A 257 -2.71 4.29 -14.95
CA MET A 257 -3.35 3.05 -14.49
C MET A 257 -4.66 3.30 -13.72
N THR A 258 -4.82 4.49 -13.14
CA THR A 258 -6.00 4.87 -12.37
C THR A 258 -6.75 6.06 -12.95
N LYS A 259 -6.57 6.39 -14.24
CA LYS A 259 -7.08 7.66 -14.81
C LYS A 259 -8.61 7.73 -14.80
N THR A 260 -9.30 6.65 -15.19
CA THR A 260 -10.78 6.62 -15.24
C THR A 260 -11.40 5.99 -14.00
N ARG A 261 -12.66 6.32 -13.73
CA ARG A 261 -13.42 5.74 -12.63
C ARG A 261 -13.56 4.23 -12.79
N GLU A 262 -13.84 3.76 -14.00
CA GLU A 262 -14.03 2.36 -14.33
C GLU A 262 -12.74 1.57 -14.11
N MET A 263 -11.60 2.13 -14.53
CA MET A 263 -10.28 1.54 -14.28
C MET A 263 -10.00 1.42 -12.79
N ARG A 264 -10.25 2.48 -12.00
CA ARG A 264 -10.11 2.46 -10.55
C ARG A 264 -10.99 1.41 -9.87
N GLN A 265 -12.27 1.35 -10.27
CA GLN A 265 -13.22 0.37 -9.73
C GLN A 265 -12.78 -1.07 -10.02
N MET A 266 -12.29 -1.35 -11.22
CA MET A 266 -11.80 -2.69 -11.54
C MET A 266 -10.45 -3.00 -10.90
N ALA A 267 -9.54 -2.03 -10.81
CA ALA A 267 -8.19 -2.25 -10.28
C ALA A 267 -8.21 -2.60 -8.79
N VAL A 268 -9.01 -1.89 -7.98
CA VAL A 268 -8.99 -2.07 -6.52
C VAL A 268 -10.38 -2.10 -5.86
N GLY A 269 -11.47 -1.95 -6.60
CA GLY A 269 -12.82 -1.93 -6.01
C GLY A 269 -13.18 -3.22 -5.28
N TYR A 270 -12.81 -4.37 -5.84
CA TYR A 270 -12.99 -5.68 -5.17
C TYR A 270 -12.14 -5.81 -3.90
N PHE A 271 -10.92 -5.25 -3.90
CA PHE A 271 -10.10 -5.18 -2.69
C PHE A 271 -10.75 -4.32 -1.61
N LEU A 272 -11.23 -3.13 -1.97
CA LEU A 272 -11.92 -2.24 -1.05
C LEU A 272 -13.19 -2.89 -0.50
N GLU A 273 -13.95 -3.62 -1.31
CA GLU A 273 -15.12 -4.36 -0.85
C GLU A 273 -14.74 -5.50 0.10
N LYS A 274 -13.62 -6.19 -0.15
CA LYS A 274 -13.09 -7.18 0.79
C LYS A 274 -12.73 -6.55 2.14
N VAL A 275 -11.99 -5.44 2.13
CA VAL A 275 -11.62 -4.70 3.35
C VAL A 275 -12.88 -4.20 4.07
N ARG A 276 -13.82 -3.60 3.34
CA ARG A 276 -15.07 -3.05 3.89
C ARG A 276 -15.96 -4.12 4.50
N SER A 277 -16.11 -5.26 3.84
CA SER A 277 -17.03 -6.32 4.28
C SER A 277 -16.64 -6.89 5.65
N MET A 278 -15.35 -6.85 6.00
CA MET A 278 -14.84 -7.29 7.30
C MET A 278 -15.32 -6.47 8.48
N PHE A 279 -15.58 -5.16 8.29
CA PHE A 279 -16.14 -4.32 9.35
C PHE A 279 -17.54 -4.78 9.77
N ASN A 280 -18.31 -5.39 8.88
CA ASN A 280 -19.65 -5.91 9.21
C ASN A 280 -19.59 -7.14 10.13
N PHE A 281 -18.44 -7.81 10.20
CA PHE A 281 -18.23 -8.99 11.05
C PHE A 281 -17.54 -8.63 12.37
N VAL A 282 -17.22 -7.37 12.61
CA VAL A 282 -16.69 -6.88 13.90
C VAL A 282 -17.86 -6.56 14.82
N LEU A 283 -18.36 -7.59 15.52
CA LEU A 283 -19.27 -7.42 16.66
C LEU A 283 -18.43 -7.36 17.95
N PRO A 284 -18.95 -6.79 19.06
CA PRO A 284 -18.24 -6.78 20.35
C PRO A 284 -17.85 -8.18 20.85
N SER A 285 -18.56 -9.22 20.40
CA SER A 285 -18.32 -10.63 20.70
C SER A 285 -17.58 -11.39 19.59
N SER A 286 -17.21 -10.73 18.48
CA SER A 286 -16.49 -11.37 17.39
C SER A 286 -15.04 -11.65 17.78
N PRO A 287 -14.43 -12.74 17.28
CA PRO A 287 -12.99 -12.94 17.39
C PRO A 287 -12.23 -11.74 16.81
N ARG A 288 -11.17 -11.32 17.50
CA ARG A 288 -10.21 -10.34 16.96
C ARG A 288 -9.67 -10.87 15.63
N SER A 289 -9.53 -9.98 14.64
CA SER A 289 -9.04 -10.37 13.31
C SER A 289 -7.89 -9.47 12.84
N PHE A 290 -6.87 -10.09 12.27
CA PHE A 290 -5.69 -9.46 11.71
C PHE A 290 -5.51 -9.92 10.27
N GLN A 291 -5.65 -9.02 9.31
CA GLN A 291 -5.57 -9.37 7.89
C GLN A 291 -4.29 -8.83 7.28
N LEU A 292 -3.56 -9.71 6.60
CA LEU A 292 -2.39 -9.38 5.82
C LEU A 292 -2.69 -9.55 4.34
N PHE A 293 -2.53 -8.48 3.59
CA PHE A 293 -2.65 -8.45 2.15
C PHE A 293 -1.29 -8.15 1.55
N HIS A 294 -0.81 -9.05 0.71
CA HIS A 294 0.48 -8.91 0.05
C HIS A 294 0.32 -8.75 -1.46
N GLN A 295 0.68 -7.56 -1.96
CA GLN A 295 0.40 -7.13 -3.34
C GLN A 295 1.66 -6.66 -4.06
N ILE A 296 1.50 -6.29 -5.32
CA ILE A 296 2.52 -5.60 -6.11
C ILE A 296 2.28 -4.09 -6.10
N GLU A 297 3.32 -3.35 -6.46
CA GLU A 297 3.40 -1.89 -6.50
C GLU A 297 2.21 -1.18 -7.17
N SER A 298 1.75 -1.65 -8.33
CA SER A 298 0.62 -1.06 -9.04
C SER A 298 -0.71 -1.14 -8.29
N CYS A 299 -0.92 -2.16 -7.46
CA CYS A 299 -2.14 -2.29 -6.68
C CYS A 299 -2.12 -1.39 -5.44
N LEU A 300 -0.95 -1.29 -4.78
CA LEU A 300 -0.77 -0.37 -3.66
C LEU A 300 -0.92 1.08 -4.10
N ALA A 301 -0.30 1.46 -5.22
CA ALA A 301 -0.47 2.78 -5.81
C ALA A 301 -1.94 3.05 -6.17
N GLY A 302 -2.62 2.06 -6.77
CA GLY A 302 -4.05 2.18 -7.08
C GLY A 302 -4.92 2.43 -5.85
N PHE A 303 -4.63 1.76 -4.74
CA PHE A 303 -5.29 1.97 -3.45
C PHE A 303 -5.01 3.38 -2.91
N LEU A 304 -3.73 3.80 -2.89
CA LEU A 304 -3.32 5.11 -2.37
C LEU A 304 -3.90 6.28 -3.17
N THR A 305 -3.90 6.20 -4.51
CA THR A 305 -4.48 7.24 -5.38
C THR A 305 -5.99 7.41 -5.15
N LEU A 306 -6.70 6.33 -4.80
CA LEU A 306 -8.11 6.40 -4.44
C LEU A 306 -8.33 7.01 -3.05
N CYS A 307 -7.51 6.64 -2.06
CA CYS A 307 -7.58 7.22 -0.72
C CYS A 307 -7.27 8.72 -0.72
N SER A 308 -6.31 9.18 -1.53
CA SER A 308 -6.00 10.61 -1.68
C SER A 308 -7.11 11.38 -2.41
N SER A 309 -7.87 10.72 -3.28
CA SER A 309 -9.03 11.31 -3.96
C SER A 309 -10.25 11.45 -3.05
N CYS A 310 -10.35 10.64 -1.97
CA CYS A 310 -11.40 10.75 -0.95
C CYS A 310 -11.14 11.87 0.07
N SER A 311 -9.91 12.36 0.21
CA SER A 311 -9.58 13.47 1.12
C SER A 311 -9.93 14.85 0.54
N SER A 312 -10.37 14.89 -0.72
CA SER A 312 -10.78 16.08 -1.46
C SER A 312 -12.30 16.18 -1.70
N LEU A 313 -13.11 15.43 -0.93
CA LEU A 313 -14.59 15.47 -0.98
C LEU A 313 -15.21 15.99 0.31
#